data_AF-A0A2Y9LHD9-F1
#
_entry.id   AF-A0A2Y9LHD9-F1
#
_cell.length_a   1.000
_cell.length_b   1.000
_cell.length_c   1.000
_cell.angle_alpha   90.00
_cell.angle_beta   90.00
_cell.angle_gamma   90.00
#
_symmetry.space_group_name_H-M   'P 1'
#
loop_
_entity.id
_entity.type
_entity.pdbx_description
1 polymer ?
#
loop_
_entity_poly.entity_id
_entity_poly.type
_entity_poly.pdbx_seq_one_letter_code
_entity_poly.pdbx_strand_id
1 'polypeptide(L)'
;MRAQCMWRTPLSVILGLLFLSMTATSKCLGKYHELLLQLRRQADLMQDTSTLLDPYIRIQGLDTPGLKEHCRECPGAFPSEDALRGLSRQGFLQTLNATLGLVLHRLTALYQDLPEAPQLVGLNVRGFRSNIHCMSQLLRSSSEAETPEPTQPGPGPTPPPTPPSDAFQHKLKSCRFLHGYHRFMHSVGQVLQEWGESLSRSRSRRHSPCRAPGDTALARPCRGGARRTGPFRRDRRLMPRGQLPR
;
A
#
# COMPACT_ATOMS: atom_id res chain seq x y z
N MET A 1 -26.56 58.94 34.23
CA MET A 1 -26.65 58.07 33.04
C MET A 1 -26.15 56.68 33.44
N ARG A 2 -27.00 55.65 33.38
CA ARG A 2 -26.66 54.26 33.73
C ARG A 2 -26.10 53.55 32.50
N ALA A 3 -24.87 53.04 32.58
CA ALA A 3 -24.29 52.16 31.56
C ALA A 3 -24.79 50.72 31.78
N GLN A 4 -25.55 50.18 30.84
CA GLN A 4 -25.82 48.75 30.75
C GLN A 4 -24.64 48.07 30.04
N CYS A 5 -23.82 47.33 30.80
CA CYS A 5 -22.91 46.35 30.21
C CYS A 5 -23.71 45.14 29.71
N MET A 6 -23.96 45.08 28.41
CA MET A 6 -24.43 43.86 27.75
C MET A 6 -23.29 42.85 27.75
N TRP A 7 -23.37 41.83 28.62
CA TRP A 7 -22.59 40.61 28.50
C TRP A 7 -22.98 39.88 27.22
N ARG A 8 -22.30 40.19 26.11
CA ARG A 8 -22.29 39.34 24.93
C ARG A 8 -21.30 38.21 25.20
N THR A 9 -21.83 37.05 25.58
CA THR A 9 -21.06 35.80 25.48
C THR A 9 -20.56 35.68 24.03
N PRO A 10 -19.24 35.66 23.79
CA PRO A 10 -18.74 35.56 22.44
C PRO A 10 -19.03 34.14 21.96
N LEU A 11 -19.91 34.02 20.96
CA LEU A 11 -20.07 32.81 20.13
C LEU A 11 -18.70 32.25 19.67
N SER A 12 -17.66 33.09 19.60
CA SER A 12 -16.28 32.71 19.30
C SER A 12 -15.67 31.74 20.33
N VAL A 13 -16.02 31.82 21.62
CA VAL A 13 -15.50 30.90 22.65
C VAL A 13 -16.18 29.54 22.56
N ILE A 14 -17.49 29.51 22.25
CA ILE A 14 -18.23 28.25 22.02
C ILE A 14 -17.73 27.58 20.72
N LEU A 15 -17.46 28.36 19.67
CA LEU A 15 -16.87 27.86 18.43
C LEU A 15 -15.43 27.34 18.65
N GLY A 16 -14.61 28.05 19.44
CA GLY A 16 -13.27 27.60 19.82
C GLY A 16 -13.26 26.31 20.64
N LEU A 17 -14.23 26.13 21.55
CA LEU A 17 -14.44 24.88 22.30
C LEU A 17 -14.94 23.72 21.42
N LEU A 18 -15.72 24.00 20.36
CA LEU A 18 -16.10 22.99 19.37
C LEU A 18 -14.89 22.53 18.53
N PHE A 19 -13.95 23.43 18.22
CA PHE A 19 -12.71 23.05 17.53
C PHE A 19 -11.72 22.31 18.45
N LEU A 20 -11.67 22.61 19.75
CA LEU A 20 -10.85 21.88 20.74
C LEU A 20 -11.41 20.48 21.04
N SER A 21 -12.73 20.30 20.98
CA SER A 21 -13.39 18.99 21.13
C SER A 21 -13.35 18.11 19.87
N MET A 22 -12.88 18.64 18.74
CA MET A 22 -12.42 17.89 17.56
C MET A 22 -11.00 17.33 17.70
N THR A 23 -10.44 17.30 18.92
CA THR A 23 -9.59 16.18 19.34
C THR A 23 -10.44 14.95 19.70
N ALA A 24 -11.66 14.89 19.14
CA ALA A 24 -12.48 13.70 19.03
C ALA A 24 -11.56 12.55 18.65
N THR A 25 -11.42 11.64 19.61
CA THR A 25 -11.06 10.26 19.40
C THR A 25 -11.90 9.76 18.23
N SER A 26 -11.36 9.92 17.02
CA SER A 26 -11.98 9.43 15.80
C SER A 26 -12.00 7.92 15.98
N LYS A 27 -13.15 7.40 16.41
CA LYS A 27 -13.30 5.98 16.62
C LYS A 27 -13.05 5.32 15.27
N CYS A 28 -12.08 4.42 15.23
CA CYS A 28 -11.81 3.61 14.06
C CYS A 28 -12.97 2.63 13.88
N LEU A 29 -13.98 3.06 13.13
CA LEU A 29 -15.23 2.31 12.93
C LEU A 29 -15.18 1.34 11.73
N GLY A 30 -14.06 1.33 10.99
CA GLY A 30 -13.91 0.52 9.78
C GLY A 30 -13.69 -0.95 10.07
N LYS A 31 -14.26 -1.83 9.23
CA LYS A 31 -13.93 -3.26 9.23
C LYS A 31 -12.56 -3.46 8.57
N TYR A 32 -11.83 -4.51 8.99
CA TYR A 32 -10.50 -4.84 8.44
C TYR A 32 -10.46 -4.80 6.90
N HIS A 33 -11.46 -5.39 6.24
CA HIS A 33 -11.49 -5.48 4.77
C HIS A 33 -11.69 -4.12 4.09
N GLU A 34 -12.60 -3.30 4.61
CA GLU A 34 -12.88 -1.97 4.08
C GLU A 34 -11.66 -1.07 4.24
N LEU A 35 -11.00 -1.13 5.41
CA LEU A 35 -9.82 -0.35 5.69
C LEU A 35 -8.61 -0.80 4.88
N LEU A 36 -8.43 -2.11 4.67
CA LEU A 36 -7.38 -2.64 3.80
C LEU A 36 -7.59 -2.17 2.34
N LEU A 37 -8.84 -2.17 1.88
CA LEU A 37 -9.18 -1.66 0.54
C LEU A 37 -8.91 -0.15 0.42
N GLN A 38 -9.23 0.63 1.45
CA GLN A 38 -8.92 2.06 1.49
C GLN A 38 -7.41 2.33 1.44
N LEU A 39 -6.63 1.61 2.25
CA LEU A 39 -5.17 1.69 2.23
C LEU A 39 -4.62 1.33 0.84
N ARG A 40 -5.08 0.24 0.23
CA ARG A 40 -4.64 -0.12 -1.12
C ARG A 40 -4.94 0.98 -2.14
N ARG A 41 -6.20 1.45 -2.20
CA ARG A 41 -6.61 2.49 -3.15
C ARG A 41 -5.81 3.79 -2.97
N GLN A 42 -5.52 4.17 -1.74
CA GLN A 42 -4.71 5.35 -1.48
C GLN A 42 -3.25 5.14 -1.88
N ALA A 43 -2.66 3.97 -1.63
CA ALA A 43 -1.32 3.65 -2.11
C ALA A 43 -1.26 3.69 -3.65
N ASP A 44 -2.29 3.16 -4.32
CA ASP A 44 -2.41 3.18 -5.78
C ASP A 44 -2.49 4.60 -6.36
N LEU A 45 -3.14 5.53 -5.65
CA LEU A 45 -3.17 6.94 -6.03
C LEU A 45 -1.82 7.64 -5.76
N MET A 46 -1.18 7.31 -4.65
CA MET A 46 0.04 7.98 -4.19
C MET A 46 1.31 7.53 -4.94
N GLN A 47 1.29 6.35 -5.58
CA GLN A 47 2.38 5.90 -6.47
C GLN A 47 2.38 6.61 -7.83
N ASP A 48 1.26 7.23 -8.24
CA ASP A 48 1.15 7.87 -9.55
C ASP A 48 2.01 9.15 -9.59
N THR A 49 3.05 9.12 -10.42
CA THR A 49 4.01 10.22 -10.58
C THR A 49 3.37 11.49 -11.12
N SER A 50 2.25 11.37 -11.84
CA SER A 50 1.55 12.52 -12.42
C SER A 50 0.95 13.45 -11.36
N THR A 51 0.78 12.95 -10.13
CA THR A 51 0.21 13.71 -9.01
C THR A 51 1.21 14.67 -8.36
N LEU A 52 2.52 14.45 -8.50
CA LEU A 52 3.53 15.26 -7.82
C LEU A 52 4.87 15.32 -8.56
N LEU A 53 5.49 14.19 -8.86
CA LEU A 53 6.83 14.15 -9.48
C LEU A 53 6.84 14.75 -10.88
N ASP A 54 5.93 14.36 -11.78
CA ASP A 54 5.95 14.86 -13.16
C ASP A 54 5.64 16.36 -13.23
N PRO A 55 4.66 16.91 -12.47
CA PRO A 55 4.50 18.35 -12.33
C PRO A 55 5.77 19.04 -11.80
N TYR A 56 6.43 18.47 -10.79
CA TYR A 56 7.68 19.01 -10.25
C TYR A 56 8.78 19.09 -11.32
N ILE A 57 9.02 17.99 -12.04
CA ILE A 57 10.02 17.91 -13.10
C ILE A 57 9.78 18.99 -14.17
N ARG A 58 8.53 19.16 -14.61
CA ARG A 58 8.17 20.16 -15.61
C ARG A 58 8.35 21.59 -15.11
N ILE A 59 7.77 21.92 -13.94
CA ILE A 59 7.79 23.29 -13.38
C ILE A 59 9.21 23.73 -13.03
N GLN A 60 10.07 22.80 -12.60
CA GLN A 60 11.44 23.10 -12.24
C GLN A 60 12.43 23.12 -13.41
N GLY A 61 11.96 22.86 -14.63
CA GLY A 61 12.80 22.84 -15.84
C GLY A 61 13.72 21.63 -15.92
N LEU A 62 13.37 20.53 -15.25
CA LEU A 62 14.14 19.28 -15.24
C LEU A 62 13.72 18.31 -16.36
N ASP A 63 12.66 18.62 -17.11
CA ASP A 63 12.15 17.79 -18.22
C ASP A 63 13.00 17.92 -19.51
N THR A 64 14.31 17.85 -19.35
CA THR A 64 15.28 17.81 -20.43
C THR A 64 16.03 16.47 -20.41
N PRO A 65 16.37 15.90 -21.58
CA PRO A 65 17.22 14.71 -21.66
C PRO A 65 18.52 14.92 -20.86
N GLY A 66 18.96 13.89 -20.14
CA GLY A 66 20.07 13.99 -19.19
C GLY A 66 19.63 14.45 -17.79
N LEU A 67 18.96 15.60 -17.61
CA LEU A 67 18.55 16.06 -16.27
C LEU A 67 17.50 15.17 -15.63
N LYS A 68 16.52 14.70 -16.42
CA LYS A 68 15.48 13.78 -15.96
C LYS A 68 16.05 12.48 -15.41
N GLU A 69 17.17 11.99 -15.95
CA GLU A 69 17.83 10.78 -15.50
C GLU A 69 18.46 10.95 -14.11
N HIS A 70 18.84 12.18 -13.76
CA HIS A 70 19.38 12.51 -12.43
C HIS A 70 18.29 12.58 -11.34
N CYS A 71 17.01 12.46 -11.70
CA CYS A 71 15.89 12.37 -10.76
C CYS A 71 15.67 10.96 -10.19
N ARG A 72 16.51 9.97 -10.53
CA ARG A 72 16.40 8.63 -9.96
C ARG A 72 16.62 8.66 -8.45
N GLU A 73 15.81 7.88 -7.74
CA GLU A 73 15.90 7.70 -6.30
C GLU A 73 17.34 7.36 -5.85
N CYS A 74 17.76 7.95 -4.72
CA CYS A 74 18.99 7.54 -4.04
C CYS A 74 18.78 6.20 -3.31
N PRO A 75 19.63 5.18 -3.54
CA PRO A 75 19.52 3.90 -2.85
C PRO A 75 19.45 4.06 -1.32
N GLY A 76 18.50 3.36 -0.68
CA GLY A 76 18.31 3.39 0.77
C GLY A 76 17.58 4.63 1.32
N ALA A 77 17.16 5.57 0.46
CA ALA A 77 16.36 6.72 0.90
C ALA A 77 14.96 6.30 1.41
N PHE A 78 14.40 5.24 0.85
CA PHE A 78 13.16 4.61 1.28
C PHE A 78 13.36 3.10 1.48
N PRO A 79 12.55 2.45 2.34
CA PRO A 79 12.53 1.00 2.47
C PRO A 79 12.21 0.33 1.13
N SER A 80 12.94 -0.72 0.79
CA SER A 80 12.65 -1.55 -0.38
C SER A 80 11.41 -2.42 -0.15
N GLU A 81 10.80 -2.90 -1.24
CA GLU A 81 9.68 -3.84 -1.17
C GLU A 81 10.01 -5.09 -0.35
N ASP A 82 11.19 -5.69 -0.54
CA ASP A 82 11.62 -6.86 0.23
C ASP A 82 11.79 -6.55 1.71
N ALA A 83 12.34 -5.37 2.04
CA ALA A 83 12.45 -4.94 3.43
C ALA A 83 11.06 -4.76 4.06
N LEU A 84 10.09 -4.22 3.32
CA LEU A 84 8.71 -4.08 3.78
C LEU A 84 7.99 -5.42 3.93
N ARG A 85 8.18 -6.34 2.97
CA ARG A 85 7.60 -7.69 2.98
C ARG A 85 8.13 -8.53 4.14
N GLY A 86 9.39 -8.32 4.54
CA GLY A 86 10.00 -8.99 5.68
C GLY A 86 9.45 -8.58 7.05
N LEU A 87 8.63 -7.52 7.14
CA LEU A 87 8.09 -7.04 8.41
C LEU A 87 6.83 -7.81 8.83
N SER A 88 6.61 -7.88 10.15
CA SER A 88 5.28 -8.23 10.68
C SER A 88 4.25 -7.17 10.24
N ARG A 89 2.95 -7.50 10.27
CA ARG A 89 1.91 -6.52 9.90
C ARG A 89 1.98 -5.24 10.72
N GLN A 90 2.24 -5.37 12.03
CA GLN A 90 2.40 -4.23 12.92
C GLN A 90 3.67 -3.45 12.59
N GLY A 91 4.80 -4.13 12.36
CA GLY A 91 6.07 -3.51 11.98
C GLY A 91 5.99 -2.76 10.64
N PHE A 92 5.25 -3.31 9.67
CA PHE A 92 4.95 -2.68 8.39
C PHE A 92 4.20 -1.35 8.60
N LEU A 93 3.11 -1.36 9.38
CA LEU A 93 2.30 -0.17 9.65
C LEU A 93 3.10 0.91 10.43
N GLN A 94 3.92 0.51 11.39
CA GLN A 94 4.81 1.42 12.13
C GLN A 94 5.85 2.07 11.21
N THR A 95 6.53 1.26 10.39
CA THR A 95 7.54 1.73 9.42
C THR A 95 6.91 2.70 8.43
N LEU A 96 5.71 2.39 7.95
CA LEU A 96 4.95 3.23 7.03
C LEU A 96 4.56 4.56 7.67
N ASN A 97 4.05 4.56 8.90
CA ASN A 97 3.71 5.78 9.62
C ASN A 97 4.93 6.67 9.87
N ALA A 98 6.08 6.09 10.23
CA ALA A 98 7.33 6.82 10.44
C ALA A 98 7.84 7.43 9.12
N THR A 99 7.91 6.62 8.05
CA THR A 99 8.36 7.06 6.72
C THR A 99 7.48 8.18 6.18
N LEU A 100 6.16 8.08 6.32
CA LEU A 100 5.23 9.13 5.89
C LEU A 100 5.30 10.39 6.76
N GLY A 101 5.69 10.27 8.02
CA GLY A 101 6.02 11.43 8.86
C GLY A 101 7.21 12.22 8.29
N LEU A 102 8.26 11.53 7.87
CA LEU A 102 9.41 12.14 7.19
C LEU A 102 9.02 12.77 5.85
N VAL A 103 8.16 12.10 5.08
CA VAL A 103 7.63 12.63 3.82
C VAL A 103 6.89 13.93 4.04
N LEU A 104 5.98 14.01 5.02
CA LEU A 104 5.25 15.25 5.34
C LEU A 104 6.19 16.41 5.70
N HIS A 105 7.24 16.13 6.46
CA HIS A 105 8.22 17.14 6.82
C HIS A 105 8.93 17.68 5.58
N ARG A 106 9.35 16.81 4.66
CA ARG A 106 10.03 17.21 3.42
C ARG A 106 9.10 17.89 2.41
N LEU A 107 7.85 17.44 2.29
CA LEU A 107 6.83 18.13 1.47
C LEU A 107 6.63 19.57 1.93
N THR A 108 6.78 19.86 3.23
CA THR A 108 6.66 21.22 3.74
C THR A 108 7.75 22.14 3.20
N ALA A 109 8.96 21.64 2.98
CA ALA A 109 10.03 22.39 2.33
C ALA A 109 9.75 22.65 0.84
N LEU A 110 8.97 21.77 0.19
CA LEU A 110 8.63 21.89 -1.23
C LEU A 110 7.48 22.86 -1.53
N TYR A 111 6.74 23.34 -0.53
CA TYR A 111 5.63 24.30 -0.76
C TYR A 111 6.09 25.60 -1.41
N GLN A 112 7.33 26.02 -1.16
CA GLN A 112 7.89 27.22 -1.79
C GLN A 112 8.18 27.01 -3.28
N ASP A 113 8.45 25.76 -3.67
CA ASP A 113 8.79 25.36 -5.03
C ASP A 113 7.56 25.01 -5.88
N LEU A 114 6.47 24.61 -5.22
CA LEU A 114 5.19 24.21 -5.82
C LEU A 114 4.04 24.60 -4.87
N PRO A 115 3.30 25.68 -5.15
CA PRO A 115 2.30 26.16 -4.20
C PRO A 115 1.12 25.19 -3.99
N GLU A 116 0.66 24.46 -5.01
CA GLU A 116 -0.62 23.71 -4.93
C GLU A 116 -0.47 22.18 -4.83
N ALA A 117 0.33 21.55 -5.69
CA ALA A 117 0.41 20.08 -5.77
C ALA A 117 0.86 19.38 -4.45
N PRO A 118 1.86 19.89 -3.71
CA PRO A 118 2.28 19.28 -2.46
C PRO A 118 1.21 19.37 -1.35
N GLN A 119 0.25 20.30 -1.44
CA GLN A 119 -0.77 20.47 -0.40
C GLN A 119 -1.77 19.32 -0.45
N LEU A 120 -2.24 19.02 -1.65
CA LEU A 120 -3.13 17.89 -1.89
C LEU A 120 -2.46 16.56 -1.51
N VAL A 121 -1.18 16.40 -1.85
CA VAL A 121 -0.41 15.22 -1.46
C VAL A 121 -0.24 15.16 0.06
N GLY A 122 0.02 16.29 0.71
CA GLY A 122 0.09 16.37 2.17
C GLY A 122 -1.22 15.93 2.85
N LEU A 123 -2.38 16.30 2.30
CA LEU A 123 -3.68 15.83 2.77
C LEU A 123 -3.84 14.32 2.58
N ASN A 124 -3.47 13.80 1.40
CA ASN A 124 -3.52 12.36 1.12
C ASN A 124 -2.63 11.56 2.09
N VAL A 125 -1.40 12.03 2.34
CA VAL A 125 -0.47 11.39 3.29
C VAL A 125 -1.04 11.42 4.71
N ARG A 126 -1.64 12.53 5.15
CA ARG A 126 -2.29 12.60 6.47
C ARG A 126 -3.47 11.63 6.58
N GLY A 127 -4.34 11.59 5.57
CA GLY A 127 -5.46 10.65 5.52
C GLY A 127 -5.01 9.19 5.54
N PHE A 128 -3.93 8.87 4.82
CA PHE A 128 -3.34 7.55 4.82
C PHE A 128 -2.78 7.16 6.20
N ARG A 129 -2.10 8.08 6.89
CA ARG A 129 -1.64 7.87 8.28
C ARG A 129 -2.78 7.63 9.26
N SER A 130 -3.92 8.30 9.09
CA SER A 130 -5.13 8.01 9.88
C SER A 130 -5.64 6.57 9.64
N ASN A 131 -5.65 6.10 8.39
CA ASN A 131 -6.05 4.73 8.06
C ASN A 131 -5.06 3.69 8.62
N ILE A 132 -3.75 3.99 8.61
CA ILE A 132 -2.72 3.16 9.24
C ILE A 132 -2.96 3.05 10.75
N HIS A 133 -3.27 4.17 11.41
CA HIS A 133 -3.57 4.20 12.83
C HIS A 133 -4.77 3.28 13.14
N CYS A 134 -5.84 3.38 12.35
CA CYS A 134 -7.00 2.52 12.51
C CYS A 134 -6.70 1.04 12.26
N MET A 135 -5.89 0.72 11.25
CA MET A 135 -5.51 -0.67 10.97
C MET A 135 -4.67 -1.24 12.11
N SER A 136 -3.78 -0.42 12.67
CA SER A 136 -2.95 -0.78 13.82
C SER A 136 -3.79 -1.07 15.06
N GLN A 137 -4.84 -0.27 15.31
CA GLN A 137 -5.78 -0.53 16.41
C GLN A 137 -6.56 -1.83 16.20
N LEU A 138 -7.05 -2.09 14.99
CA LEU A 138 -7.78 -3.32 14.66
C LEU A 138 -6.93 -4.58 14.82
N LEU A 139 -5.67 -4.53 14.40
CA LEU A 139 -4.75 -5.66 14.56
C LEU A 139 -4.48 -5.95 16.04
N ARG A 140 -4.31 -4.90 16.85
CA ARG A 140 -4.10 -5.03 18.29
C ARG A 140 -5.33 -5.57 19.02
N SER A 141 -6.54 -5.14 18.65
CA SER A 141 -7.77 -5.65 19.28
C SER A 141 -8.13 -7.07 18.86
N SER A 142 -7.66 -7.53 17.69
CA SER A 142 -7.84 -8.91 17.23
C SER A 142 -6.89 -9.93 17.86
N SER A 143 -5.83 -9.45 18.53
CA SER A 143 -4.83 -10.27 19.20
C SER A 143 -4.85 -9.94 20.70
N GLU A 144 -5.68 -10.62 21.50
CA GLU A 144 -5.49 -10.66 22.94
C GLU A 144 -4.25 -11.52 23.25
N ALA A 145 -3.06 -10.91 23.20
CA ALA A 145 -1.91 -11.18 24.06
C ALA A 145 -0.65 -10.46 23.53
N GLU A 146 0.13 -10.00 24.51
CA GLU A 146 1.51 -9.52 24.46
C GLU A 146 1.76 -8.13 23.90
N THR A 147 1.83 -7.20 24.84
CA THR A 147 2.63 -5.99 24.80
C THR A 147 4.12 -6.38 24.74
N PRO A 148 4.88 -6.06 23.68
CA PRO A 148 6.27 -5.72 23.86
C PRO A 148 6.35 -4.23 24.18
N GLU A 149 7.01 -3.93 25.28
CA GLU A 149 7.44 -2.58 25.63
C GLU A 149 8.21 -1.96 24.46
N PRO A 150 7.86 -0.74 24.01
CA PRO A 150 8.65 -0.08 22.98
C PRO A 150 9.97 0.34 23.61
N THR A 151 11.04 -0.41 23.34
CA THR A 151 12.40 0.09 23.52
C THR A 151 12.53 1.33 22.64
N GLN A 152 12.57 2.50 23.28
CA GLN A 152 12.84 3.73 22.57
C GLN A 152 14.22 3.60 21.92
N PRO A 153 14.35 3.83 20.61
CA PRO A 153 15.65 4.12 20.06
C PRO A 153 16.14 5.40 20.75
N GLY A 154 17.28 5.30 21.43
CA GLY A 154 17.95 6.46 21.99
C GLY A 154 18.16 7.53 20.90
N PRO A 155 18.33 8.81 21.30
CA PRO A 155 18.52 9.90 20.36
C PRO A 155 19.64 9.55 19.39
N GLY A 156 19.23 9.23 18.15
CA GLY A 156 20.17 9.00 17.07
C GLY A 156 20.99 10.27 16.84
N PRO A 157 22.27 10.15 16.49
CA PRO A 157 23.14 11.29 16.27
C PRO A 157 22.49 12.28 15.30
N THR A 158 22.42 13.54 15.72
CA THR A 158 21.93 14.65 14.91
C THR A 158 22.73 14.65 13.60
N PRO A 159 22.07 14.59 12.43
CA PRO A 159 22.79 14.64 11.17
C PRO A 159 23.57 15.97 11.09
N PRO A 160 24.82 15.95 10.59
CA PRO A 160 25.61 17.15 10.45
C PRO A 160 24.88 18.16 9.56
N PRO A 161 25.06 19.48 9.81
CA PRO A 161 24.43 20.51 9.00
C PRO A 161 24.83 20.30 7.54
N THR A 162 23.81 20.10 6.70
CA THR A 162 24.01 19.94 5.27
C THR A 162 24.50 21.30 4.74
N PRO A 163 25.64 21.37 4.04
CA PRO A 163 26.11 22.62 3.45
C PRO A 163 25.03 23.17 2.52
N PRO A 164 24.91 24.51 2.38
CA PRO A 164 23.90 25.12 1.52
C PRO A 164 24.08 24.57 0.11
N SER A 165 23.07 23.82 -0.32
CA SER A 165 23.01 23.32 -1.68
C SER A 165 22.69 24.51 -2.57
N ASP A 166 23.40 24.68 -3.69
CA ASP A 166 22.95 25.60 -4.72
C ASP A 166 21.51 25.23 -5.15
N ALA A 167 20.77 26.21 -5.67
CA ALA A 167 19.36 26.05 -6.00
C ALA A 167 19.11 24.93 -7.02
N PHE A 168 20.07 24.66 -7.91
CA PHE A 168 19.96 23.60 -8.91
C PHE A 168 20.11 22.21 -8.28
N GLN A 169 21.09 22.02 -7.40
CA GLN A 169 21.27 20.80 -6.63
C GLN A 169 20.10 20.55 -5.67
N HIS A 170 19.50 21.61 -5.13
CA HIS A 170 18.28 21.49 -4.35
C HIS A 170 17.15 20.89 -5.20
N LYS A 171 16.93 21.41 -6.40
CA LYS A 171 15.92 20.88 -7.34
C LYS A 171 16.14 19.40 -7.65
N LEU A 172 17.38 19.01 -7.93
CA LEU A 172 17.70 17.60 -8.20
C LEU A 172 17.45 16.72 -6.97
N LYS A 173 17.90 17.13 -5.77
CA LYS A 173 17.68 16.37 -4.52
C LYS A 173 16.19 16.17 -4.24
N SER A 174 15.41 17.22 -4.40
CA SER A 174 13.95 17.19 -4.26
C SER A 174 13.31 16.25 -5.30
N CYS A 175 13.77 16.29 -6.55
CA CYS A 175 13.32 15.37 -7.59
C CYS A 175 13.58 13.89 -7.23
N ARG A 176 14.79 13.56 -6.77
CA ARG A 176 15.16 12.20 -6.33
C ARG A 176 14.32 11.73 -5.15
N PHE A 177 14.04 12.63 -4.22
CA PHE A 177 13.17 12.34 -3.08
C PHE A 177 11.75 12.01 -3.52
N LEU A 178 11.16 12.81 -4.42
CA LEU A 178 9.81 12.57 -4.96
C LEU A 178 9.73 11.26 -5.73
N HIS A 179 10.74 10.96 -6.54
CA HIS A 179 10.84 9.68 -7.24
C HIS A 179 10.89 8.51 -6.27
N GLY A 180 11.70 8.60 -5.21
CA GLY A 180 11.75 7.58 -4.16
C GLY A 180 10.42 7.41 -3.45
N TYR A 181 9.71 8.51 -3.16
CA TYR A 181 8.39 8.46 -2.54
C TYR A 181 7.37 7.68 -3.39
N HIS A 182 7.27 7.95 -4.69
CA HIS A 182 6.34 7.22 -5.56
C HIS A 182 6.68 5.73 -5.66
N ARG A 183 7.97 5.39 -5.78
CA ARG A 183 8.42 3.99 -5.78
C ARG A 183 8.14 3.29 -4.46
N PHE A 184 8.33 4.00 -3.35
CA PHE A 184 7.99 3.50 -2.02
C PHE A 184 6.48 3.20 -1.92
N MET A 185 5.63 4.13 -2.37
CA MET A 185 4.18 3.92 -2.36
C MET A 185 3.74 2.76 -3.28
N HIS A 186 4.43 2.54 -4.40
CA HIS A 186 4.24 1.34 -5.23
C HIS A 186 4.54 0.06 -4.43
N SER A 187 5.69 0.02 -3.76
CA SER A 187 6.10 -1.12 -2.93
C SER A 187 5.12 -1.40 -1.79
N VAL A 188 4.61 -0.34 -1.15
CA VAL A 188 3.54 -0.41 -0.14
C VAL A 188 2.27 -1.01 -0.72
N GLY A 189 1.88 -0.61 -1.94
CA GLY A 189 0.74 -1.18 -2.66
C GLY A 189 0.86 -2.69 -2.88
N GLN A 190 2.05 -3.16 -3.29
CA GLN A 190 2.32 -4.60 -3.49
C GLN A 190 2.12 -5.40 -2.18
N VAL A 191 2.71 -4.93 -1.08
CA VAL A 191 2.58 -5.63 0.22
C VAL A 191 1.12 -5.64 0.70
N LEU A 192 0.39 -4.53 0.54
CA LEU A 192 -1.04 -4.46 0.90
C LEU A 192 -1.92 -5.38 0.02
N GLN A 193 -1.57 -5.57 -1.25
CA GLN A 193 -2.27 -6.49 -2.13
C GLN A 193 -2.13 -7.94 -1.63
N GLU A 194 -0.93 -8.36 -1.24
CA GLU A 194 -0.68 -9.70 -0.69
C GLU A 194 -1.49 -9.98 0.59
N TRP A 195 -1.71 -8.95 1.41
CA TRP A 195 -2.56 -9.08 2.60
C TRP A 195 -4.00 -9.45 2.23
N GLY A 196 -4.53 -8.91 1.14
CA GLY A 196 -5.84 -9.29 0.61
C GLY A 196 -5.88 -10.71 0.06
N GLU A 197 -4.85 -11.09 -0.71
CA GLU A 197 -4.78 -12.41 -1.36
C GLU A 197 -4.61 -13.56 -0.36
N SER A 198 -3.79 -13.38 0.68
CA SER A 198 -3.61 -14.38 1.74
C SER A 198 -4.93 -14.76 2.42
N LEU A 199 -5.83 -13.79 2.62
CA LEU A 199 -7.16 -13.98 3.19
C LEU A 199 -8.13 -14.63 2.21
N SER A 200 -8.13 -14.20 0.94
CA SER A 200 -8.93 -14.81 -0.13
C SER A 200 -8.58 -16.28 -0.34
N ARG A 201 -7.28 -16.61 -0.31
CA ARG A 201 -6.78 -18.00 -0.39
C ARG A 201 -7.23 -18.83 0.83
N SER A 202 -7.25 -18.23 2.03
CA SER A 202 -7.77 -18.89 3.24
C SER A 202 -9.28 -19.17 3.17
N ARG A 203 -10.07 -18.25 2.60
CA ARG A 203 -11.52 -18.44 2.40
C ARG A 203 -11.83 -19.47 1.32
N SER A 204 -11.10 -19.45 0.20
CA SER A 204 -11.24 -20.42 -0.89
C SER A 204 -10.96 -21.86 -0.43
N ARG A 205 -9.94 -22.09 0.43
CA ARG A 205 -9.69 -23.42 1.02
C ARG A 205 -10.82 -23.92 1.92
N ARG A 206 -11.56 -23.02 2.59
CA ARG A 206 -12.72 -23.36 3.43
C ARG A 206 -14.02 -23.60 2.65
N HIS A 207 -14.03 -23.35 1.34
CA HIS A 207 -15.18 -23.60 0.46
C HIS A 207 -14.91 -24.68 -0.59
N SER A 208 -13.85 -25.47 -0.43
CA SER A 208 -13.80 -26.76 -1.11
C SER A 208 -14.87 -27.65 -0.47
N PRO A 209 -15.85 -28.21 -1.22
CA PRO A 209 -16.75 -29.19 -0.63
C PRO A 209 -15.92 -30.41 -0.27
N CYS A 210 -15.63 -30.57 1.02
CA CYS A 210 -15.25 -31.87 1.56
C CYS A 210 -16.36 -32.84 1.18
N ARG A 211 -16.11 -33.73 0.22
CA ARG A 211 -16.96 -34.91 0.04
C ARG A 211 -16.94 -35.67 1.36
N ALA A 212 -18.06 -35.64 2.07
CA ALA A 212 -18.26 -36.47 3.24
C ALA A 212 -18.22 -37.95 2.82
N PRO A 213 -17.52 -38.83 3.56
CA PRO A 213 -17.72 -40.26 3.46
C PRO A 213 -19.03 -40.61 4.17
N GLY A 214 -20.03 -41.03 3.41
CA GLY A 214 -21.24 -41.64 3.94
C GLY A 214 -21.41 -43.02 3.33
N ASP A 215 -21.15 -44.06 4.12
CA ASP A 215 -21.62 -45.43 3.87
C ASP A 215 -23.16 -45.42 3.90
N THR A 216 -23.85 -45.81 2.83
CA THR A 216 -24.37 -47.18 2.75
C THR A 216 -24.60 -47.61 1.30
N ALA A 217 -23.80 -48.59 0.88
CA ALA A 217 -24.17 -49.78 0.12
C ALA A 217 -25.40 -49.73 -0.81
N LEU A 218 -25.14 -49.66 -2.12
CA LEU A 218 -25.56 -50.69 -3.10
C LEU A 218 -24.87 -50.43 -4.45
N ALA A 219 -23.66 -51.00 -4.60
CA ALA A 219 -23.13 -51.65 -5.81
C ALA A 219 -21.60 -51.82 -5.71
N ARG A 220 -21.18 -53.00 -5.25
CA ARG A 220 -19.83 -53.59 -5.43
C ARG A 220 -19.59 -53.93 -6.93
N PRO A 221 -18.39 -54.40 -7.35
CA PRO A 221 -17.09 -54.42 -6.66
C PRO A 221 -15.88 -54.01 -7.55
N CYS A 222 -14.76 -53.86 -6.83
CA CYS A 222 -13.37 -53.74 -7.25
C CYS A 222 -12.89 -54.75 -8.31
N ARG A 223 -11.94 -54.31 -9.16
CA ARG A 223 -10.69 -54.99 -9.55
C ARG A 223 -9.85 -53.94 -10.28
N GLY A 224 -8.66 -53.56 -9.80
CA GLY A 224 -7.46 -54.38 -9.84
C GLY A 224 -6.59 -53.82 -10.97
N GLY A 225 -5.39 -53.33 -10.63
CA GLY A 225 -4.50 -52.70 -11.60
C GLY A 225 -4.07 -53.64 -12.72
N ALA A 226 -3.73 -53.06 -13.87
CA ALA A 226 -2.58 -53.42 -14.71
C ALA A 226 -2.69 -52.76 -16.09
N ARG A 227 -1.55 -52.24 -16.54
CA ARG A 227 -1.20 -51.98 -17.93
C ARG A 227 -1.73 -53.09 -18.85
N ARG A 228 -2.35 -52.73 -19.99
CA ARG A 228 -1.98 -53.22 -21.34
C ARG A 228 -2.99 -52.85 -22.45
N THR A 229 -2.40 -52.37 -23.56
CA THR A 229 -2.75 -52.57 -24.98
C THR A 229 -4.19 -52.35 -25.44
N GLY A 230 -4.36 -51.30 -26.26
CA GLY A 230 -5.53 -51.18 -27.13
C GLY A 230 -5.56 -52.25 -28.23
N PRO A 231 -6.74 -52.60 -28.76
CA PRO A 231 -6.84 -53.35 -30.00
C PRO A 231 -7.33 -52.48 -31.15
N PHE A 232 -6.49 -52.45 -32.18
CA PHE A 232 -6.86 -52.32 -33.58
C PHE A 232 -8.13 -53.13 -33.90
N ARG A 233 -9.14 -52.49 -34.49
CA ARG A 233 -10.13 -53.18 -35.33
C ARG A 233 -9.85 -52.84 -36.78
N ARG A 234 -9.43 -53.85 -37.52
CA ARG A 234 -9.36 -53.88 -38.99
C ARG A 234 -10.64 -54.56 -39.44
N ASP A 235 -11.47 -53.87 -40.20
CA ASP A 235 -12.49 -54.53 -41.01
C ASP A 235 -12.36 -54.12 -42.47
N ARG A 236 -12.46 -55.16 -43.30
CA ARG A 236 -12.14 -55.23 -44.73
C ARG A 236 -13.06 -54.32 -45.54
N ARG A 237 -12.48 -53.55 -46.46
CA ARG A 237 -13.12 -53.27 -47.76
C ARG A 237 -12.13 -53.48 -48.90
N LEU A 238 -12.68 -54.07 -49.96
CA LEU A 238 -12.04 -54.73 -51.08
C LEU A 238 -11.33 -53.75 -52.03
N MET A 239 -10.20 -54.19 -52.56
CA MET A 239 -9.42 -53.53 -53.62
C MET A 239 -10.04 -53.77 -55.01
N PRO A 240 -10.02 -52.79 -55.92
CA PRO A 240 -10.01 -53.03 -57.35
C PRO A 240 -8.57 -53.18 -57.88
N ARG A 241 -8.39 -54.24 -58.67
CA ARG A 241 -7.22 -54.61 -59.48
C ARG A 241 -6.76 -53.50 -60.44
N GLY A 242 -5.45 -53.44 -60.69
CA GLY A 242 -4.95 -53.40 -62.07
C GLY A 242 -3.87 -52.37 -62.43
N GLN A 243 -2.64 -52.88 -62.56
CA GLN A 243 -1.58 -52.56 -63.54
C GLN A 243 -0.66 -51.32 -63.36
N LEU A 244 0.62 -51.63 -63.15
CA LEU A 244 1.87 -50.92 -63.54
C LEU A 244 2.11 -51.08 -65.07
N PRO A 245 3.17 -50.53 -65.73
CA PRO A 245 4.12 -49.45 -65.40
C PRO A 245 4.38 -48.44 -66.57
N ARG A 246 4.96 -47.26 -66.27
CA ARG A 246 6.24 -46.77 -66.83
C ARG A 246 6.68 -45.50 -66.14
#